data_AF-A0A1E7I644-F1
#
_entry.id   AF-A0A1E7I644-F1
#
_cell.length_a   1.000
_cell.length_b   1.000
_cell.length_c   1.000
_cell.angle_alpha   90.00
_cell.angle_beta   90.00
_cell.angle_gamma   90.00
#
_symmetry.space_group_name_H-M   'P 1'
#
loop_
_entity.id
_entity.type
_entity.pdbx_description
1 polymer ?
#
loop_
_entity_poly.entity_id
_entity_poly.type
_entity_poly.pdbx_seq_one_letter_code
_entity_poly.pdbx_strand_id
1 'polypeptide(L)'
;MSNSIDELDLMRTGNAIFTIGSNTTECHPIIGMRMMEAARRGTKLIVADPRAITLTQHADVWLQLKPGTDVALLNSIANVLISEGLTDENFIATRTEGYETVRNLVTRYTPEFAETITTIPAQKIYEAARIIGSSKTTATYYTMGITQHTSGVDNVRSVANIAMLTGNMGKPLTGVNPLRGQNNVQGSCDMGALPNVLTGYQQVSSPEVREKFSKAWGVDISATEGLRLPDVFEGIENDTIKGLFVFGENPMRSDPDITHVKHCLDAVDFLVVQDIFMTETAELADVVLPGASFAEKDGTFASTERRVQLIRKAVDPIGNSKADRQILAELLSRMGISEEYASPEDIFEEIRSLTPSYSGISYSRLETEHLQWPCPSEDHQGTPILHVDKFACGKGAFLAAEYRDPAEVTDEDYPLILTTGRITTHYHTGTMSRRCWGLNGARTEEMVEVNPADADSYNIEDGDYIVVTSRRGALRARAQVTDRVPEGVIFTTFHFSESPGNILTNS
;
A
#
# COMPACT_ATOMS: atom_id res chain seq x y z
N MET A 1 1.01 -4.40 8.57
CA MET A 1 2.10 -4.13 9.53
C MET A 1 2.41 -5.34 10.38
N SER A 2 3.55 -5.41 11.08
CA SER A 2 3.81 -6.43 12.11
C SER A 2 3.49 -5.94 13.53
N ASN A 3 3.64 -4.64 13.77
CA ASN A 3 3.44 -4.03 15.08
C ASN A 3 2.26 -3.06 15.07
N SER A 4 1.87 -2.59 16.25
CA SER A 4 0.82 -1.59 16.46
C SER A 4 1.35 -0.16 16.22
N ILE A 5 0.50 0.73 15.70
CA ILE A 5 0.76 2.17 15.53
C ILE A 5 0.94 2.85 16.89
N ASP A 6 0.27 2.36 17.94
CA ASP A 6 0.37 2.91 19.30
C ASP A 6 1.79 2.81 19.88
N GLU A 7 2.63 1.93 19.33
CA GLU A 7 4.03 1.82 19.73
C GLU A 7 4.85 3.06 19.39
N LEU A 8 4.43 3.84 18.39
CA LEU A 8 5.09 5.12 18.06
C LEU A 8 5.08 6.06 19.27
N ASP A 9 4.03 6.06 20.08
CA ASP A 9 3.87 6.96 21.24
C ASP A 9 4.85 6.62 22.38
N LEU A 10 5.41 5.41 22.36
CA LEU A 10 6.37 4.91 23.35
C LEU A 10 7.84 5.13 22.94
N MET A 11 8.09 5.43 21.66
CA MET A 11 9.44 5.63 21.13
C MET A 11 10.06 6.92 21.66
N ARG A 12 11.35 6.83 22.01
CA ARG A 12 12.17 7.89 22.61
C ARG A 12 13.66 7.70 22.29
N THR A 13 14.55 8.42 22.97
CA THR A 13 16.01 8.25 22.86
C THR A 13 16.45 6.79 22.95
N GLY A 14 17.24 6.36 21.96
CA GLY A 14 17.73 5.00 21.81
C GLY A 14 16.87 4.10 20.91
N ASN A 15 15.73 4.58 20.41
CA ASN A 15 14.96 3.95 19.33
C ASN A 15 15.21 4.67 18.00
N ALA A 16 14.95 3.99 16.89
CA ALA A 16 14.95 4.56 15.55
C ALA A 16 13.67 4.23 14.75
N ILE A 17 13.33 5.12 13.84
CA ILE A 17 12.31 4.95 12.80
C ILE A 17 13.02 5.05 11.46
N PHE A 18 12.88 4.02 10.63
CA PHE A 18 13.31 4.05 9.24
C PHE A 18 12.09 4.11 8.32
N THR A 19 11.88 5.24 7.67
CA THR A 19 10.78 5.44 6.71
C THR A 19 11.35 5.43 5.30
N ILE A 20 10.88 4.55 4.43
CA ILE A 20 11.34 4.43 3.04
C ILE A 20 10.18 4.38 2.05
N GLY A 21 10.25 5.17 0.99
CA GLY A 21 9.24 5.21 -0.07
C GLY A 21 7.84 5.57 0.47
N SER A 22 7.77 6.54 1.38
CA SER A 22 6.54 6.91 2.10
C SER A 22 6.48 8.38 2.48
N ASN A 23 5.51 9.10 1.89
CA ASN A 23 5.06 10.41 2.39
C ASN A 23 3.96 10.24 3.45
N THR A 24 4.35 9.72 4.62
CA THR A 24 3.42 9.37 5.70
C THR A 24 2.63 10.59 6.20
N THR A 25 3.21 11.78 6.18
CA THR A 25 2.55 13.02 6.63
C THR A 25 1.37 13.44 5.77
N GLU A 26 1.39 13.13 4.46
CA GLU A 26 0.27 13.43 3.57
C GLU A 26 -0.68 12.22 3.43
N CYS A 27 -0.13 11.00 3.38
CA CYS A 27 -0.91 9.78 3.12
C CYS A 27 -1.54 9.17 4.38
N HIS A 28 -0.89 9.33 5.55
CA HIS A 28 -1.35 8.81 6.84
C HIS A 28 -1.11 9.85 7.95
N PRO A 29 -1.77 11.03 7.90
CA PRO A 29 -1.40 12.17 8.74
C PRO A 29 -1.32 11.86 10.25
N ILE A 30 -2.21 11.02 10.77
CA ILE A 30 -2.18 10.59 12.18
C ILE A 30 -0.87 9.85 12.52
N ILE A 31 -0.43 8.94 11.66
CA ILE A 31 0.83 8.20 11.85
C ILE A 31 2.01 9.15 11.67
N GLY A 32 1.98 10.02 10.66
CA GLY A 32 3.02 11.03 10.42
C GLY A 32 3.20 11.96 11.62
N MET A 33 2.11 12.42 12.23
CA MET A 33 2.14 13.21 13.46
C MET A 33 2.80 12.46 14.63
N ARG A 34 2.46 11.18 14.83
CA ARG A 34 3.09 10.35 15.87
C ARG A 34 4.58 10.12 15.63
N MET A 35 5.01 9.97 14.36
CA MET A 35 6.43 9.86 14.00
C MET A 35 7.20 11.16 14.30
N MET A 36 6.64 12.32 13.96
CA MET A 36 7.25 13.61 14.29
C MET A 36 7.35 13.82 15.80
N GLU A 37 6.34 13.39 16.56
CA GLU A 37 6.37 13.48 18.01
C GLU A 37 7.39 12.50 18.64
N ALA A 38 7.54 11.30 18.08
CA ALA A 38 8.62 10.38 18.48
C ALA A 38 10.00 11.00 18.25
N ALA A 39 10.21 11.65 17.10
CA ALA A 39 11.46 12.37 16.80
C ALA A 39 11.73 13.47 17.85
N ARG A 40 10.71 14.25 18.23
CA ARG A 40 10.84 15.26 19.31
C ARG A 40 11.21 14.66 20.67
N ARG A 41 10.79 13.43 20.96
CA ARG A 41 11.19 12.67 22.16
C ARG A 41 12.58 12.04 22.08
N GLY A 42 13.32 12.29 21.00
CA GLY A 42 14.70 11.83 20.80
C GLY A 42 14.84 10.50 20.05
N THR A 43 13.75 9.95 19.49
CA THR A 43 13.86 8.83 18.54
C THR A 43 14.58 9.30 17.28
N LYS A 44 15.52 8.49 16.80
CA LYS A 44 16.22 8.79 15.55
C LYS A 44 15.31 8.55 14.35
N LEU A 45 15.28 9.48 13.40
CA LEU A 45 14.44 9.39 12.21
C LEU A 45 15.30 9.37 10.94
N ILE A 46 15.19 8.29 10.18
CA ILE A 46 15.80 8.15 8.86
C ILE A 46 14.68 8.16 7.83
N VAL A 47 14.81 9.02 6.81
CA VAL A 47 13.85 9.10 5.71
C VAL A 47 14.58 8.84 4.39
N ALA A 48 14.11 7.85 3.64
CA ALA A 48 14.55 7.55 2.29
C ALA A 48 13.40 7.82 1.30
N ASP A 49 13.46 8.98 0.67
CA ASP A 49 12.46 9.46 -0.29
C ASP A 49 13.15 10.46 -1.24
N PRO A 50 12.93 10.38 -2.58
CA PRO A 50 13.50 11.35 -3.51
C PRO A 50 12.99 12.78 -3.25
N ARG A 51 11.77 12.93 -2.71
CA ARG A 51 11.14 14.23 -2.47
C ARG A 51 11.41 14.72 -1.05
N ALA A 52 11.54 16.03 -0.91
CA ALA A 52 11.53 16.71 0.38
C ALA A 52 10.10 16.73 0.96
N ILE A 53 9.68 15.59 1.52
CA ILE A 53 8.41 15.43 2.24
C ILE A 53 8.51 16.07 3.63
N THR A 54 7.37 16.36 4.29
CA THR A 54 7.39 17.02 5.61
C THR A 54 8.24 16.27 6.66
N LEU A 55 8.28 14.94 6.61
CA LEU A 55 9.12 14.15 7.52
C LEU A 55 10.63 14.40 7.37
N THR A 56 11.13 14.84 6.20
CA THR A 56 12.58 15.09 6.02
C THR A 56 13.07 16.24 6.89
N GLN A 57 12.20 17.20 7.22
CA GLN A 57 12.49 18.32 8.12
C GLN A 57 12.77 17.87 9.56
N HIS A 58 12.34 16.65 9.91
CA HIS A 58 12.53 16.04 11.23
C HIS A 58 13.57 14.91 11.21
N ALA A 59 14.14 14.59 10.04
CA ALA A 59 15.03 13.46 9.88
C ALA A 59 16.44 13.78 10.39
N ASP A 60 17.06 12.84 11.11
CA ASP A 60 18.49 12.86 11.38
C ASP A 60 19.29 12.57 10.10
N VAL A 61 18.76 11.69 9.22
CA VAL A 61 19.35 11.38 7.92
C VAL A 61 18.25 11.34 6.86
N TRP A 62 18.39 12.19 5.84
CA TRP A 62 17.58 12.13 4.61
C TRP A 62 18.41 11.56 3.45
N LEU A 63 17.96 10.41 2.96
CA LEU A 63 18.51 9.65 1.84
C LEU A 63 17.70 9.97 0.57
N GLN A 64 18.11 11.00 -0.14
CA GLN A 64 17.47 11.45 -1.39
C GLN A 64 17.94 10.59 -2.57
N LEU A 65 17.40 9.38 -2.66
CA LEU A 65 17.74 8.42 -3.72
C LEU A 65 17.15 8.79 -5.08
N LYS A 66 17.84 8.42 -6.16
CA LYS A 66 17.25 8.35 -7.50
C LYS A 66 16.09 7.33 -7.50
N PRO A 67 14.88 7.68 -7.98
CA PRO A 67 13.75 6.75 -8.00
C PRO A 67 14.07 5.42 -8.69
N GLY A 68 13.65 4.31 -8.08
CA GLY A 68 13.87 2.96 -8.61
C GLY A 68 15.22 2.32 -8.25
N THR A 69 16.00 2.94 -7.37
CA THR A 69 17.31 2.42 -6.92
C THR A 69 17.28 1.82 -5.51
N ASP A 70 16.09 1.50 -5.01
CA ASP A 70 15.81 1.07 -3.64
C ASP A 70 16.58 -0.19 -3.23
N VAL A 71 16.64 -1.21 -4.11
CA VAL A 71 17.41 -2.44 -3.83
C VAL A 71 18.89 -2.13 -3.61
N ALA A 72 19.48 -1.22 -4.40
CA ALA A 72 20.88 -0.85 -4.27
C ALA A 72 21.14 -0.16 -2.92
N LEU A 73 20.25 0.77 -2.52
CA LEU A 73 20.32 1.43 -1.22
C LEU A 73 20.21 0.42 -0.06
N LEU A 74 19.19 -0.45 -0.09
CA LEU A 74 18.92 -1.41 0.98
C LEU A 74 20.03 -2.46 1.11
N ASN A 75 20.56 -2.94 -0.02
CA ASN A 75 21.73 -3.84 -0.02
C ASN A 75 22.97 -3.14 0.52
N SER A 76 23.13 -1.84 0.29
CA SER A 76 24.25 -1.07 0.81
C SER A 76 24.16 -0.82 2.31
N ILE A 77 22.97 -0.54 2.83
CA ILE A 77 22.72 -0.51 4.28
C ILE A 77 23.05 -1.88 4.89
N ALA A 78 22.60 -2.99 4.28
CA ALA A 78 22.93 -4.34 4.72
C ALA A 78 24.44 -4.63 4.69
N ASN A 79 25.16 -4.16 3.67
CA ASN A 79 26.62 -4.27 3.59
C ASN A 79 27.31 -3.63 4.80
N VAL A 80 26.92 -2.40 5.16
CA VAL A 80 27.49 -1.70 6.32
C VAL A 80 27.14 -2.40 7.63
N LEU A 81 25.88 -2.82 7.79
CA LEU A 81 25.44 -3.54 9.00
C LEU A 81 26.29 -4.80 9.24
N ILE A 82 26.55 -5.58 8.18
CA ILE A 82 27.34 -6.80 8.27
C ILE A 82 28.83 -6.50 8.47
N SER A 83 29.40 -5.59 7.67
CA SER A 83 30.84 -5.31 7.71
C SER A 83 31.31 -4.62 8.99
N GLU A 84 30.45 -3.84 9.63
CA GLU A 84 30.73 -3.19 10.92
C GLU A 84 30.30 -4.02 12.14
N GLY A 85 29.74 -5.23 11.94
CA GLY A 85 29.30 -6.10 13.03
C GLY A 85 28.12 -5.54 13.83
N LEU A 86 27.19 -4.86 13.15
CA LEU A 86 25.98 -4.25 13.72
C LEU A 86 24.73 -5.15 13.59
N THR A 87 24.95 -6.44 13.40
CA THR A 87 23.93 -7.49 13.23
C THR A 87 23.57 -8.14 14.58
N ASP A 88 22.34 -8.67 14.68
CA ASP A 88 21.93 -9.53 15.79
C ASP A 88 22.19 -11.00 15.43
N GLU A 89 23.44 -11.44 15.65
CA GLU A 89 23.90 -12.80 15.31
C GLU A 89 23.06 -13.90 15.96
N ASN A 90 22.58 -13.69 17.18
CA ASN A 90 21.75 -14.67 17.87
C ASN A 90 20.36 -14.76 17.23
N PHE A 91 19.75 -13.63 16.88
CA PHE A 91 18.47 -13.61 16.16
C PHE A 91 18.61 -14.30 14.80
N ILE A 92 19.66 -13.99 14.04
CA ILE A 92 19.94 -14.61 12.74
C ILE A 92 20.05 -16.13 12.90
N ALA A 93 20.91 -16.63 13.80
CA ALA A 93 21.15 -18.06 13.97
C ALA A 93 19.90 -18.84 14.41
N THR A 94 19.09 -18.27 15.30
CA THR A 94 17.99 -19.00 15.95
C THR A 94 16.65 -18.83 15.22
N ARG A 95 16.40 -17.68 14.60
CA ARG A 95 15.08 -17.31 14.06
C ARG A 95 15.01 -17.20 12.55
N THR A 96 16.14 -17.32 11.85
CA THR A 96 16.20 -17.13 10.40
C THR A 96 16.86 -18.31 9.68
N GLU A 97 16.76 -18.28 8.36
CA GLU A 97 17.44 -19.16 7.42
C GLU A 97 17.88 -18.37 6.17
N GLY A 98 18.83 -18.91 5.40
CA GLY A 98 19.27 -18.30 4.14
C GLY A 98 20.25 -17.12 4.26
N TYR A 99 20.70 -16.76 5.46
CA TYR A 99 21.57 -15.58 5.72
C TYR A 99 22.77 -15.46 4.79
N GLU A 100 23.47 -16.57 4.53
CA GLU A 100 24.66 -16.61 3.69
C GLU A 100 24.42 -16.07 2.27
N THR A 101 23.22 -16.24 1.71
CA THR A 101 22.89 -15.75 0.36
C THR A 101 22.90 -14.23 0.31
N VAL A 102 22.29 -13.58 1.29
CA VAL A 102 22.28 -12.11 1.43
C VAL A 102 23.67 -11.62 1.79
N ARG A 103 24.35 -12.23 2.78
CA ARG A 103 25.69 -11.85 3.20
C ARG A 103 26.66 -11.81 2.03
N ASN A 104 26.65 -12.83 1.18
CA ASN A 104 27.55 -12.91 0.02
C ASN A 104 27.16 -11.88 -1.05
N LEU A 105 25.87 -11.72 -1.36
CA LEU A 105 25.40 -10.76 -2.35
C LEU A 105 25.79 -9.32 -1.97
N VAL A 106 25.56 -8.92 -0.73
CA VAL A 106 25.72 -7.51 -0.35
C VAL A 106 27.18 -7.06 -0.28
N THR A 107 28.16 -7.97 -0.30
CA THR A 107 29.60 -7.62 -0.30
C THR A 107 29.98 -6.64 -1.42
N ARG A 108 29.34 -6.75 -2.60
CA ARG A 108 29.59 -5.86 -3.74
C ARG A 108 28.86 -4.51 -3.65
N TYR A 109 27.88 -4.39 -2.76
CA TYR A 109 27.09 -3.18 -2.58
C TYR A 109 27.71 -2.28 -1.49
N THR A 110 28.98 -1.91 -1.64
CA THR A 110 29.56 -0.92 -0.72
C THR A 110 28.83 0.42 -0.86
N PRO A 111 28.84 1.28 0.16
CA PRO A 111 28.29 2.65 0.05
C PRO A 111 28.81 3.43 -1.16
N GLU A 112 30.09 3.29 -1.50
CA GLU A 112 30.69 3.94 -2.67
C GLU A 112 30.15 3.38 -3.99
N PHE A 113 29.92 2.07 -4.08
CA PHE A 113 29.27 1.48 -5.25
C PHE A 113 27.81 1.94 -5.36
N ALA A 114 27.08 1.94 -4.24
CA ALA A 114 25.69 2.36 -4.20
C ALA A 114 25.52 3.85 -4.52
N GLU A 115 26.49 4.71 -4.18
CA GLU A 115 26.49 6.13 -4.55
C GLU A 115 26.43 6.32 -6.08
N THR A 116 27.11 5.47 -6.85
CA THR A 116 27.08 5.54 -8.34
C THR A 116 25.71 5.20 -8.94
N ILE A 117 24.86 4.48 -8.20
CA ILE A 117 23.54 4.04 -8.65
C ILE A 117 22.46 4.97 -8.08
N THR A 118 22.46 5.13 -6.76
CA THR A 118 21.42 5.80 -5.98
C THR A 118 21.55 7.30 -5.95
N THR A 119 22.71 7.85 -6.35
CA THR A 119 23.12 9.25 -6.20
C THR A 119 23.19 9.75 -4.76
N ILE A 120 23.05 8.87 -3.76
CA ILE A 120 23.21 9.23 -2.35
C ILE A 120 24.69 9.20 -1.99
N PRO A 121 25.24 10.26 -1.35
CA PRO A 121 26.60 10.23 -0.84
C PRO A 121 26.85 9.05 0.10
N ALA A 122 27.92 8.28 -0.13
CA ALA A 122 28.27 7.08 0.65
C ALA A 122 28.22 7.32 2.16
N GLN A 123 28.68 8.49 2.60
CA GLN A 123 28.69 8.90 4.01
C GLN A 123 27.29 8.90 4.65
N LYS A 124 26.24 9.31 3.93
CA LYS A 124 24.87 9.26 4.44
C LYS A 124 24.35 7.82 4.58
N ILE A 125 24.77 6.92 3.69
CA ILE A 125 24.43 5.49 3.77
C ILE A 125 25.09 4.88 5.03
N TYR A 126 26.36 5.19 5.28
CA TYR A 126 27.05 4.81 6.53
C TYR A 126 26.30 5.33 7.77
N GLU A 127 25.93 6.60 7.79
CA GLU A 127 25.20 7.21 8.91
C GLU A 127 23.86 6.52 9.17
N ALA A 128 23.06 6.30 8.12
CA ALA A 128 21.77 5.62 8.24
C ALA A 128 21.94 4.19 8.76
N ALA A 129 22.86 3.41 8.19
CA ALA A 129 23.11 2.03 8.60
C ALA A 129 23.58 1.95 10.06
N ARG A 130 24.47 2.85 10.49
CA ARG A 130 24.93 2.92 11.88
C ARG A 130 23.81 3.28 12.83
N ILE A 131 22.92 4.22 12.49
CA ILE A 131 21.74 4.53 13.31
C ILE A 131 20.83 3.30 13.42
N ILE A 132 20.56 2.60 12.30
CA ILE A 132 19.71 1.39 12.27
C ILE A 132 20.29 0.29 13.16
N GLY A 133 21.60 0.03 13.05
CA GLY A 133 22.27 -1.09 13.72
C GLY A 133 22.66 -0.82 15.18
N SER A 134 22.88 0.44 15.57
CA SER A 134 23.23 0.80 16.95
C SER A 134 22.02 1.15 17.83
N SER A 135 20.85 1.38 17.25
CA SER A 135 19.63 1.63 18.00
C SER A 135 19.14 0.37 18.72
N LYS A 136 18.57 0.53 19.91
CA LYS A 136 18.01 -0.60 20.68
C LYS A 136 16.88 -1.30 19.94
N THR A 137 16.10 -0.51 19.22
CA THR A 137 15.00 -0.96 18.37
C THR A 137 14.91 -0.04 17.16
N THR A 138 14.63 -0.64 16.00
CA THR A 138 14.34 0.11 14.77
C THR A 138 13.01 -0.38 14.20
N ALA A 139 12.05 0.52 14.02
CA ALA A 139 10.80 0.23 13.34
C ALA A 139 10.87 0.76 11.90
N THR A 140 10.64 -0.13 10.93
CA THR A 140 10.70 0.23 9.50
C THR A 140 9.29 0.42 8.95
N TYR A 141 9.05 1.53 8.27
CA TYR A 141 7.78 1.88 7.65
C TYR A 141 7.97 2.12 6.15
N TYR A 142 7.11 1.54 5.32
CA TYR A 142 7.16 1.73 3.88
C TYR A 142 5.78 1.71 3.23
N THR A 143 5.67 2.20 2.00
CA THR A 143 4.45 2.10 1.22
C THR A 143 4.77 2.00 -0.28
N MET A 144 4.05 2.73 -1.12
CA MET A 144 4.06 2.65 -2.57
C MET A 144 5.41 2.94 -3.23
N GLY A 145 6.28 3.76 -2.64
CA GLY A 145 7.64 3.97 -3.17
C GLY A 145 8.54 2.74 -3.04
N ILE A 146 8.07 1.67 -2.41
CA ILE A 146 8.71 0.36 -2.39
C ILE A 146 7.94 -0.62 -3.28
N THR A 147 6.61 -0.59 -3.27
CA THR A 147 5.78 -1.64 -3.90
C THR A 147 5.41 -1.37 -5.35
N GLN A 148 5.28 -0.10 -5.78
CA GLN A 148 4.88 0.26 -7.14
C GLN A 148 6.09 0.41 -8.08
N HIS A 149 6.90 -0.65 -8.11
CA HIS A 149 8.08 -0.80 -8.96
C HIS A 149 8.06 -2.19 -9.58
N THR A 150 8.69 -2.36 -10.74
CA THR A 150 8.89 -3.70 -11.33
C THR A 150 9.73 -4.61 -10.42
N SER A 151 10.58 -4.02 -9.58
CA SER A 151 11.33 -4.69 -8.51
C SER A 151 10.60 -4.71 -7.16
N GLY A 152 9.30 -4.41 -7.08
CA GLY A 152 8.62 -4.17 -5.80
C GLY A 152 8.70 -5.34 -4.81
N VAL A 153 8.64 -6.58 -5.30
CA VAL A 153 8.85 -7.79 -4.48
C VAL A 153 10.27 -7.83 -3.90
N ASP A 154 11.26 -7.51 -4.72
CA ASP A 154 12.67 -7.47 -4.34
C ASP A 154 12.95 -6.34 -3.33
N ASN A 155 12.30 -5.18 -3.50
CA ASN A 155 12.37 -4.07 -2.54
C ASN A 155 11.83 -4.49 -1.15
N VAL A 156 10.65 -5.12 -1.10
CA VAL A 156 10.05 -5.59 0.16
C VAL A 156 10.91 -6.67 0.83
N ARG A 157 11.49 -7.59 0.05
CA ARG A 157 12.44 -8.59 0.56
C ARG A 157 13.66 -7.94 1.20
N SER A 158 14.24 -6.93 0.55
CA SER A 158 15.40 -6.21 1.07
C SER A 158 15.08 -5.43 2.35
N VAL A 159 13.89 -4.83 2.47
CA VAL A 159 13.40 -4.23 3.72
C VAL A 159 13.32 -5.28 4.84
N ALA A 160 12.74 -6.45 4.55
CA ALA A 160 12.64 -7.54 5.52
C ALA A 160 14.01 -8.06 5.95
N ASN A 161 14.97 -8.16 5.01
CA ASN A 161 16.34 -8.55 5.30
C ASN A 161 16.99 -7.61 6.33
N ILE A 162 16.86 -6.29 6.18
CA ILE A 162 17.42 -5.33 7.16
C ILE A 162 16.82 -5.54 8.56
N ALA A 163 15.50 -5.72 8.65
CA ALA A 163 14.84 -5.96 9.94
C ALA A 163 15.30 -7.29 10.58
N MET A 164 15.51 -8.34 9.78
CA MET A 164 16.03 -9.62 10.27
C MET A 164 17.51 -9.55 10.65
N LEU A 165 18.35 -8.83 9.89
CA LEU A 165 19.77 -8.61 10.20
C LEU A 165 19.95 -7.96 11.57
N THR A 166 19.04 -7.08 11.96
CA THR A 166 19.11 -6.29 13.19
C THR A 166 18.20 -6.83 14.31
N GLY A 167 17.59 -8.00 14.11
CA GLY A 167 16.70 -8.63 15.08
C GLY A 167 15.47 -7.79 15.42
N ASN A 168 15.02 -6.91 14.52
CA ASN A 168 13.92 -5.96 14.70
C ASN A 168 12.56 -6.54 14.25
N MET A 169 12.28 -7.78 14.67
CA MET A 169 11.03 -8.49 14.41
C MET A 169 10.58 -9.25 15.66
N GLY A 170 9.27 -9.34 15.89
CA GLY A 170 8.72 -10.08 17.03
C GLY A 170 8.92 -9.41 18.39
N LYS A 171 9.28 -8.13 18.42
CA LYS A 171 9.48 -7.38 19.68
C LYS A 171 8.82 -6.00 19.63
N PRO A 172 8.49 -5.40 20.78
CA PRO A 172 7.94 -4.05 20.82
C PRO A 172 8.89 -3.02 20.21
N LEU A 173 8.34 -1.93 19.70
CA LEU A 173 9.02 -0.77 19.12
C LEU A 173 9.86 -1.12 17.87
N THR A 174 9.46 -2.14 17.12
CA THR A 174 10.17 -2.63 15.92
C THR A 174 9.22 -2.94 14.78
N GLY A 175 9.61 -3.87 13.91
CA GLY A 175 8.76 -4.43 12.91
C GLY A 175 9.02 -3.90 11.52
N VAL A 176 8.40 -4.60 10.58
CA VAL A 176 8.29 -4.22 9.18
C VAL A 176 6.84 -3.84 8.96
N ASN A 177 6.62 -2.55 8.75
CA ASN A 177 5.31 -1.92 8.84
C ASN A 177 4.89 -1.31 7.50
N PRO A 178 4.37 -2.14 6.55
CA PRO A 178 3.74 -1.59 5.35
C PRO A 178 2.54 -0.73 5.75
N LEU A 179 2.54 0.53 5.33
CA LEU A 179 1.45 1.47 5.49
C LEU A 179 0.47 1.28 4.33
N ARG A 180 -0.58 0.50 4.60
CA ARG A 180 -1.68 0.24 3.67
C ARG A 180 -2.50 1.53 3.49
N GLY A 181 -2.88 1.83 2.25
CA GLY A 181 -3.49 3.12 1.87
C GLY A 181 -4.98 3.23 2.20
N GLN A 182 -5.81 2.39 1.58
CA GLN A 182 -7.26 2.44 1.76
C GLN A 182 -7.71 1.96 3.13
N ASN A 183 -8.76 2.59 3.66
CA ASN A 183 -9.30 2.38 5.00
C ASN A 183 -9.51 0.89 5.36
N ASN A 184 -9.89 0.07 4.39
CA ASN A 184 -10.21 -1.34 4.58
C ASN A 184 -9.48 -2.27 3.62
N VAL A 185 -8.38 -1.85 2.96
CA VAL A 185 -7.63 -2.79 2.10
C VAL A 185 -7.02 -3.93 2.91
N GLN A 186 -6.75 -3.73 4.21
CA GLN A 186 -6.43 -4.84 5.10
C GLN A 186 -7.62 -5.80 5.22
N GLY A 187 -8.80 -5.31 5.59
CA GLY A 187 -10.00 -6.15 5.76
C GLY A 187 -10.47 -6.82 4.47
N SER A 188 -10.39 -6.13 3.33
CA SER A 188 -10.71 -6.69 2.01
C SER A 188 -9.83 -7.91 1.70
N CYS A 189 -8.51 -7.79 1.87
CA CYS A 189 -7.60 -8.92 1.74
C CYS A 189 -7.88 -10.02 2.79
N ASP A 190 -8.19 -9.63 4.03
CA ASP A 190 -8.51 -10.58 5.09
C ASP A 190 -9.77 -11.38 4.77
N MET A 191 -10.73 -10.80 4.05
CA MET A 191 -11.98 -11.45 3.65
C MET A 191 -11.87 -12.21 2.32
N GLY A 192 -10.66 -12.36 1.77
CA GLY A 192 -10.45 -13.15 0.56
C GLY A 192 -10.84 -12.44 -0.74
N ALA A 193 -10.85 -11.10 -0.77
CA ALA A 193 -10.91 -10.34 -2.02
C ALA A 193 -9.56 -10.39 -2.77
N LEU A 194 -9.06 -11.61 -2.96
CA LEU A 194 -7.80 -11.97 -3.59
C LEU A 194 -8.03 -13.30 -4.33
N PRO A 195 -7.49 -13.48 -5.55
CA PRO A 195 -7.87 -14.60 -6.40
C PRO A 195 -7.40 -15.98 -5.90
N ASN A 196 -6.47 -16.04 -4.94
CA ASN A 196 -5.82 -17.27 -4.53
C ASN A 196 -6.13 -17.71 -3.08
N VAL A 197 -6.94 -16.95 -2.34
CA VAL A 197 -7.25 -17.25 -0.93
C VAL A 197 -8.71 -16.99 -0.60
N LEU A 198 -9.25 -17.77 0.34
CA LEU A 198 -10.46 -17.48 1.08
C LEU A 198 -10.13 -16.66 2.35
N THR A 199 -11.15 -16.32 3.14
CA THR A 199 -11.02 -15.49 4.35
C THR A 199 -9.89 -15.99 5.27
N GLY A 200 -9.14 -15.07 5.89
CA GLY A 200 -8.00 -15.38 6.74
C GLY A 200 -6.76 -15.87 5.99
N TYR A 201 -6.62 -15.55 4.70
CA TYR A 201 -5.48 -15.96 3.84
C TYR A 201 -5.37 -17.48 3.66
N GLN A 202 -6.52 -18.17 3.68
CA GLN A 202 -6.59 -19.62 3.53
C GLN A 202 -6.54 -20.00 2.04
N GLN A 203 -5.46 -20.64 1.61
CA GLN A 203 -5.22 -20.94 0.18
C GLN A 203 -6.32 -21.79 -0.44
N VAL A 204 -6.84 -21.38 -1.60
CA VAL A 204 -7.84 -22.17 -2.36
C VAL A 204 -7.28 -23.51 -2.84
N SER A 205 -5.96 -23.59 -3.00
CA SER A 205 -5.27 -24.83 -3.38
C SER A 205 -5.29 -25.89 -2.27
N SER A 206 -5.59 -25.53 -1.01
CA SER A 206 -5.66 -26.48 0.11
C SER A 206 -6.97 -27.30 0.10
N PRO A 207 -6.91 -28.64 0.02
CA PRO A 207 -8.10 -29.49 0.03
C PRO A 207 -8.94 -29.36 1.31
N GLU A 208 -8.30 -29.28 2.48
CA GLU A 208 -8.99 -29.15 3.77
C GLU A 208 -9.74 -27.82 3.88
N VAL A 209 -9.13 -26.73 3.37
CA VAL A 209 -9.77 -25.42 3.33
C VAL A 209 -11.01 -25.50 2.43
N ARG A 210 -10.86 -26.03 1.21
CA ARG A 210 -12.00 -26.16 0.29
C ARG A 210 -13.12 -27.02 0.85
N GLU A 211 -12.82 -28.16 1.48
CA GLU A 211 -13.83 -29.00 2.11
C GLU A 211 -14.62 -28.23 3.18
N LYS A 212 -13.92 -27.47 4.04
CA LYS A 212 -14.56 -26.65 5.08
C LYS A 212 -15.52 -25.62 4.49
N PHE A 213 -15.08 -24.82 3.53
CA PHE A 213 -15.91 -23.75 2.93
C PHE A 213 -17.00 -24.31 2.03
N SER A 214 -16.73 -25.38 1.27
CA SER A 214 -17.73 -26.03 0.43
C SER A 214 -18.87 -26.61 1.26
N LYS A 215 -18.55 -27.18 2.42
CA LYS A 215 -19.55 -27.63 3.39
C LYS A 215 -20.38 -26.48 3.97
N ALA A 216 -19.74 -25.36 4.30
CA ALA A 216 -20.40 -24.21 4.89
C ALA A 216 -21.39 -23.54 3.92
N TRP A 217 -20.98 -23.37 2.66
CA TRP A 217 -21.75 -22.66 1.64
C TRP A 217 -22.57 -23.59 0.73
N GLY A 218 -22.47 -24.91 0.91
CA GLY A 218 -23.23 -25.88 0.11
C GLY A 218 -22.87 -25.91 -1.38
N VAL A 219 -21.68 -25.43 -1.75
CA VAL A 219 -21.19 -25.35 -3.14
C VAL A 219 -19.74 -25.84 -3.23
N ASP A 220 -19.37 -26.49 -4.33
CA ASP A 220 -17.98 -26.92 -4.54
C ASP A 220 -17.08 -25.73 -4.89
N ILE A 221 -16.05 -25.50 -4.08
CA ILE A 221 -15.06 -24.45 -4.34
C ILE A 221 -13.95 -24.94 -5.27
N SER A 222 -13.64 -24.12 -6.28
CA SER A 222 -12.55 -24.37 -7.24
C SER A 222 -11.18 -24.39 -6.55
N ALA A 223 -10.31 -25.28 -7.00
CA ALA A 223 -8.91 -25.30 -6.58
C ALA A 223 -8.02 -24.35 -7.40
N THR A 224 -8.56 -23.82 -8.50
CA THR A 224 -7.83 -22.95 -9.44
C THR A 224 -7.81 -21.53 -8.89
N GLU A 225 -6.63 -20.94 -8.84
CA GLU A 225 -6.48 -19.51 -8.52
C GLU A 225 -7.18 -18.67 -9.60
N GLY A 226 -7.90 -17.64 -9.17
CA GLY A 226 -8.50 -16.66 -10.08
C GLY A 226 -7.46 -15.78 -10.78
N LEU A 227 -7.94 -14.92 -11.66
CA LEU A 227 -7.12 -13.96 -12.38
C LEU A 227 -6.83 -12.72 -11.52
N ARG A 228 -5.67 -12.09 -11.75
CA ARG A 228 -5.40 -10.74 -11.22
C ARG A 228 -5.87 -9.71 -12.24
N LEU A 229 -6.01 -8.46 -11.80
CA LEU A 229 -6.57 -7.40 -12.63
C LEU A 229 -5.91 -7.23 -14.02
N PRO A 230 -4.57 -7.27 -14.17
CA PRO A 230 -3.94 -7.24 -15.50
C PRO A 230 -4.36 -8.44 -16.38
N ASP A 231 -4.41 -9.65 -15.79
CA ASP A 231 -4.81 -10.87 -16.50
C ASP A 231 -6.31 -10.85 -16.88
N VAL A 232 -7.14 -10.09 -16.14
CA VAL A 232 -8.55 -9.87 -16.49
C VAL A 232 -8.66 -9.01 -17.74
N PHE A 233 -7.88 -7.94 -17.87
CA PHE A 233 -7.86 -7.09 -19.07
C PHE A 233 -7.32 -7.85 -20.28
N GLU A 234 -6.22 -8.60 -20.13
CA GLU A 234 -5.74 -9.53 -21.17
C GLU A 234 -6.81 -10.57 -21.53
N GLY A 235 -7.55 -11.06 -20.53
CA GLY A 235 -8.64 -12.01 -20.72
C GLY A 235 -9.80 -11.44 -21.54
N ILE A 236 -10.12 -10.14 -21.38
CA ILE A 236 -11.12 -9.42 -22.17
C ILE A 236 -10.64 -9.27 -23.62
N GLU A 237 -9.40 -8.82 -23.85
CA GLU A 237 -8.84 -8.67 -25.20
C GLU A 237 -8.79 -10.00 -25.97
N ASN A 238 -8.50 -11.10 -25.26
CA ASN A 238 -8.46 -12.44 -25.82
C ASN A 238 -9.84 -13.13 -25.89
N ASP A 239 -10.93 -12.41 -25.60
CA ASP A 239 -12.30 -12.91 -25.65
C ASP A 239 -12.61 -14.05 -24.67
N THR A 240 -11.79 -14.22 -23.63
CA THR A 240 -11.95 -15.26 -22.59
C THR A 240 -12.74 -14.79 -21.37
N ILE A 241 -12.80 -13.48 -21.15
CA ILE A 241 -13.63 -12.83 -20.12
C ILE A 241 -14.73 -12.02 -20.81
N LYS A 242 -15.98 -12.37 -20.52
CA LYS A 242 -17.16 -11.76 -21.15
C LYS A 242 -17.93 -10.80 -20.27
N GLY A 243 -17.72 -10.86 -18.96
CA GLY A 243 -18.40 -10.00 -18.01
C GLY A 243 -17.47 -9.51 -16.93
N LEU A 244 -17.62 -8.25 -16.55
CA LEU A 244 -16.86 -7.63 -15.47
C LEU A 244 -17.82 -6.98 -14.48
N PHE A 245 -17.68 -7.32 -13.20
CA PHE A 245 -18.35 -6.65 -12.09
C PHE A 245 -17.32 -5.82 -11.33
N VAL A 246 -17.36 -4.50 -11.49
CA VAL A 246 -16.52 -3.56 -10.74
C VAL A 246 -17.25 -3.13 -9.48
N PHE A 247 -16.66 -3.41 -8.32
CA PHE A 247 -17.25 -3.13 -7.01
C PHE A 247 -16.45 -2.06 -6.28
N GLY A 248 -16.98 -0.84 -6.17
CA GLY A 248 -16.40 0.25 -5.40
C GLY A 248 -15.03 0.74 -5.88
N GLU A 249 -14.73 0.58 -7.18
CA GLU A 249 -13.46 0.93 -7.81
C GLU A 249 -13.66 1.78 -9.07
N ASN A 250 -12.61 2.49 -9.48
CA ASN A 250 -12.62 3.36 -10.66
C ASN A 250 -11.36 3.15 -11.52
N PRO A 251 -11.21 1.96 -12.15
CA PRO A 251 -10.04 1.62 -12.98
C PRO A 251 -9.75 2.65 -14.07
N MET A 252 -10.76 3.31 -14.64
CA MET A 252 -10.58 4.42 -15.61
C MET A 252 -9.70 5.59 -15.11
N ARG A 253 -9.43 5.66 -13.81
CA ARG A 253 -8.61 6.69 -13.18
C ARG A 253 -7.51 6.14 -12.29
N SER A 254 -7.75 5.05 -11.57
CA SER A 254 -6.78 4.50 -10.63
C SER A 254 -5.68 3.66 -11.27
N ASP A 255 -5.97 3.06 -12.42
CA ASP A 255 -5.10 2.07 -13.03
C ASP A 255 -4.14 2.73 -14.03
N PRO A 256 -2.95 2.13 -14.24
CA PRO A 256 -2.02 2.61 -15.26
C PRO A 256 -2.56 2.34 -16.67
N ASP A 257 -1.99 3.06 -17.65
CA ASP A 257 -2.40 2.98 -19.06
C ASP A 257 -3.93 3.07 -19.24
N ILE A 258 -4.47 4.24 -18.91
CA ILE A 258 -5.91 4.52 -19.02
C ILE A 258 -6.44 4.22 -20.43
N THR A 259 -5.61 4.33 -21.46
CA THR A 259 -6.01 4.04 -22.85
C THR A 259 -6.32 2.55 -23.02
N HIS A 260 -5.43 1.67 -22.55
CA HIS A 260 -5.66 0.22 -22.56
C HIS A 260 -6.85 -0.17 -21.68
N VAL A 261 -6.95 0.38 -20.46
CA VAL A 261 -8.10 0.13 -19.57
C VAL A 261 -9.41 0.51 -20.25
N LYS A 262 -9.48 1.69 -20.88
CA LYS A 262 -10.68 2.13 -21.61
C LYS A 262 -11.01 1.17 -22.75
N HIS A 263 -10.01 0.75 -23.52
CA HIS A 263 -10.20 -0.21 -24.61
C HIS A 263 -10.86 -1.49 -24.11
N CYS A 264 -10.36 -2.06 -23.01
CA CYS A 264 -10.91 -3.27 -22.41
C CYS A 264 -12.33 -3.07 -21.87
N LEU A 265 -12.59 -1.95 -21.19
CA LEU A 265 -13.92 -1.66 -20.65
C LEU A 265 -14.97 -1.38 -21.74
N ASP A 266 -14.57 -0.80 -22.89
CA ASP A 266 -15.45 -0.65 -24.05
C ASP A 266 -15.71 -2.00 -24.77
N ALA A 267 -14.78 -2.96 -24.65
CA ALA A 267 -14.80 -4.21 -25.39
C ALA A 267 -15.50 -5.37 -24.65
N VAL A 268 -15.61 -5.33 -23.33
CA VAL A 268 -16.25 -6.39 -22.54
C VAL A 268 -17.76 -6.49 -22.87
N ASP A 269 -18.27 -7.72 -23.05
CA ASP A 269 -19.66 -7.92 -23.49
C ASP A 269 -20.70 -7.45 -22.45
N PHE A 270 -20.34 -7.42 -21.17
CA PHE A 270 -21.22 -6.96 -20.09
C PHE A 270 -20.45 -6.36 -18.90
N LEU A 271 -20.66 -5.06 -18.65
CA LEU A 271 -20.03 -4.31 -17.55
C LEU A 271 -21.06 -3.88 -16.50
N VAL A 272 -20.86 -4.37 -15.27
CA VAL A 272 -21.62 -3.93 -14.09
C VAL A 272 -20.71 -3.09 -13.21
N VAL A 273 -21.18 -1.93 -12.78
CA VAL A 273 -20.46 -1.09 -11.81
C VAL A 273 -21.35 -0.83 -10.59
N GLN A 274 -20.87 -1.23 -9.42
CA GLN A 274 -21.48 -0.89 -8.15
C GLN A 274 -20.66 0.19 -7.46
N ASP A 275 -21.20 1.39 -7.35
CA ASP A 275 -20.51 2.55 -6.78
C ASP A 275 -21.52 3.48 -6.06
N ILE A 276 -21.00 4.39 -5.24
CA ILE A 276 -21.78 5.43 -4.55
C ILE A 276 -21.93 6.69 -5.41
N PHE A 277 -21.12 6.85 -6.46
CA PHE A 277 -21.20 7.96 -7.42
C PHE A 277 -21.13 7.46 -8.87
N MET A 278 -21.61 8.28 -9.81
CA MET A 278 -21.30 8.10 -11.22
C MET A 278 -19.83 8.46 -11.46
N THR A 279 -18.97 7.45 -11.51
CA THR A 279 -17.54 7.55 -11.81
C THR A 279 -17.29 7.37 -13.30
N GLU A 280 -16.08 7.66 -13.77
CA GLU A 280 -15.72 7.47 -15.17
C GLU A 280 -15.78 6.01 -15.61
N THR A 281 -15.58 5.07 -14.69
CA THR A 281 -15.84 3.65 -14.96
C THR A 281 -17.35 3.36 -15.03
N ALA A 282 -18.15 3.94 -14.13
CA ALA A 282 -19.61 3.76 -14.13
C ALA A 282 -20.28 4.36 -15.39
N GLU A 283 -19.71 5.42 -15.97
CA GLU A 283 -20.19 6.01 -17.23
C GLU A 283 -20.07 5.06 -18.44
N LEU A 284 -19.18 4.07 -18.37
CA LEU A 284 -19.01 3.04 -19.40
C LEU A 284 -19.87 1.79 -19.15
N ALA A 285 -20.53 1.68 -17.99
CA ALA A 285 -21.23 0.47 -17.59
C ALA A 285 -22.57 0.25 -18.30
N ASP A 286 -22.90 -1.01 -18.57
CA ASP A 286 -24.24 -1.40 -19.00
C ASP A 286 -25.26 -1.29 -17.85
N VAL A 287 -24.80 -1.60 -16.63
CA VAL A 287 -25.62 -1.55 -15.42
C VAL A 287 -24.85 -0.85 -14.30
N VAL A 288 -25.47 0.17 -13.71
CA VAL A 288 -24.98 0.82 -12.50
C VAL A 288 -25.87 0.46 -11.31
N LEU A 289 -25.27 -0.09 -10.26
CA LEU A 289 -25.95 -0.46 -9.01
C LEU A 289 -25.55 0.55 -7.91
N PRO A 290 -26.48 1.39 -7.40
CA PRO A 290 -26.14 2.43 -6.43
C PRO A 290 -25.92 1.85 -5.03
N GLY A 291 -24.66 1.82 -4.59
CA GLY A 291 -24.27 1.43 -3.24
C GLY A 291 -24.51 2.54 -2.21
N ALA A 292 -24.59 2.17 -0.94
CA ALA A 292 -24.67 3.10 0.19
C ALA A 292 -23.27 3.48 0.71
N SER A 293 -23.09 4.75 1.09
CA SER A 293 -21.85 5.27 1.66
C SER A 293 -21.57 4.73 3.06
N PHE A 294 -20.37 4.99 3.60
CA PHE A 294 -19.98 4.51 4.94
C PHE A 294 -20.91 5.00 6.06
N ALA A 295 -21.52 6.18 5.92
CA ALA A 295 -22.40 6.75 6.93
C ALA A 295 -23.82 6.18 6.88
N GLU A 296 -24.16 5.45 5.82
CA GLU A 296 -25.50 4.92 5.54
C GLU A 296 -25.65 3.44 5.92
N LYS A 297 -24.56 2.80 6.36
CA LYS A 297 -24.50 1.35 6.64
C LYS A 297 -23.65 1.03 7.86
N ASP A 298 -23.96 -0.11 8.46
CA ASP A 298 -23.18 -0.72 9.55
C ASP A 298 -22.19 -1.77 8.99
N GLY A 299 -21.20 -2.14 9.79
CA GLY A 299 -20.19 -3.14 9.44
C GLY A 299 -18.90 -2.97 10.22
N THR A 300 -17.78 -3.40 9.62
CA THR A 300 -16.44 -3.25 10.17
C THR A 300 -15.43 -2.79 9.13
N PHE A 301 -14.36 -2.13 9.60
CA PHE A 301 -13.12 -1.94 8.85
C PHE A 301 -11.94 -2.53 9.61
N ALA A 302 -10.96 -3.07 8.90
CA ALA A 302 -9.65 -3.42 9.44
C ALA A 302 -8.59 -2.43 8.91
N SER A 303 -7.89 -1.77 9.83
CA SER A 303 -6.88 -0.76 9.52
C SER A 303 -5.53 -1.36 9.09
N THR A 304 -4.57 -0.53 8.69
CA THR A 304 -3.20 -0.96 8.29
C THR A 304 -2.45 -1.77 9.36
N GLU A 305 -2.81 -1.59 10.63
CA GLU A 305 -2.25 -2.33 11.77
C GLU A 305 -3.10 -3.53 12.20
N ARG A 306 -3.99 -4.01 11.31
CA ARG A 306 -4.87 -5.18 11.53
C ARG A 306 -5.95 -4.95 12.59
N ARG A 307 -6.16 -3.71 13.03
CA ARG A 307 -7.17 -3.39 14.04
C ARG A 307 -8.55 -3.38 13.39
N VAL A 308 -9.44 -4.22 13.89
CA VAL A 308 -10.84 -4.28 13.45
C VAL A 308 -11.64 -3.26 14.25
N GLN A 309 -12.48 -2.48 13.58
CA GLN A 309 -13.27 -1.40 14.16
C GLN A 309 -14.69 -1.44 13.60
N LEU A 310 -15.68 -1.18 14.46
CA LEU A 310 -17.07 -1.04 14.05
C LEU A 310 -17.28 0.27 13.28
N ILE A 311 -18.10 0.20 12.24
CA ILE A 311 -18.73 1.35 11.61
C ILE A 311 -20.23 1.28 11.88
N ARG A 312 -20.81 2.44 12.21
CA ARG A 312 -22.20 2.59 12.57
C ARG A 312 -22.92 3.46 11.57
N LYS A 313 -24.11 3.03 11.18
CA LYS A 313 -25.03 3.83 10.39
C LYS A 313 -25.39 5.10 11.16
N ALA A 314 -25.15 6.25 10.52
CA ALA A 314 -25.47 7.57 11.04
C ALA A 314 -26.70 8.19 10.37
N VAL A 315 -26.96 7.85 9.10
CA VAL A 315 -28.11 8.34 8.31
C VAL A 315 -28.72 7.20 7.50
N ASP A 316 -29.95 7.38 7.03
CA ASP A 316 -30.58 6.41 6.12
C ASP A 316 -29.97 6.47 4.70
N PRO A 317 -29.92 5.35 3.96
CA PRO A 317 -29.52 5.35 2.56
C PRO A 317 -30.31 6.37 1.72
N ILE A 318 -29.61 7.10 0.85
CA ILE A 318 -30.20 8.15 0.03
C ILE A 318 -30.83 7.58 -1.25
N GLY A 319 -32.07 7.99 -1.54
CA GLY A 319 -32.77 7.60 -2.76
C GLY A 319 -33.07 6.10 -2.77
N ASN A 320 -32.63 5.40 -3.81
CA ASN A 320 -32.78 3.94 -3.95
C ASN A 320 -31.47 3.19 -3.66
N SER A 321 -30.47 3.85 -3.06
CA SER A 321 -29.23 3.17 -2.69
C SER A 321 -29.48 2.12 -1.61
N LYS A 322 -28.67 1.08 -1.62
CA LYS A 322 -28.73 -0.02 -0.65
C LYS A 322 -27.34 -0.30 -0.11
N ALA A 323 -27.26 -0.82 1.12
CA ALA A 323 -25.97 -1.32 1.61
C ALA A 323 -25.48 -2.40 0.65
N ASP A 324 -24.18 -2.42 0.36
CA ASP A 324 -23.64 -3.29 -0.70
C ASP A 324 -23.99 -4.76 -0.51
N ARG A 325 -23.99 -5.23 0.74
CA ARG A 325 -24.40 -6.59 1.11
C ARG A 325 -25.83 -6.93 0.66
N GLN A 326 -26.74 -5.96 0.67
CA GLN A 326 -28.13 -6.17 0.28
C GLN A 326 -28.26 -6.31 -1.23
N ILE A 327 -27.48 -5.53 -1.98
CA ILE A 327 -27.42 -5.64 -3.45
C ILE A 327 -26.90 -7.02 -3.85
N LEU A 328 -25.80 -7.47 -3.22
CA LEU A 328 -25.22 -8.79 -3.46
C LEU A 328 -26.17 -9.92 -3.04
N ALA A 329 -26.83 -9.81 -1.89
CA ALA A 329 -27.81 -10.80 -1.44
C ALA A 329 -29.03 -10.90 -2.40
N GLU A 330 -29.54 -9.77 -2.89
CA GLU A 330 -30.61 -9.76 -3.89
C GLU A 330 -30.17 -10.37 -5.23
N LEU A 331 -28.91 -10.15 -5.64
CA LEU A 331 -28.35 -10.76 -6.84
C LEU A 331 -28.25 -12.28 -6.69
N LEU A 332 -27.71 -12.76 -5.58
CA LEU A 332 -27.64 -14.18 -5.25
C LEU A 332 -29.02 -14.82 -5.21
N SER A 333 -29.99 -14.17 -4.57
CA SER A 333 -31.38 -14.64 -4.50
C SER A 333 -32.00 -14.81 -5.89
N ARG A 334 -31.75 -13.87 -6.81
CA ARG A 334 -32.18 -13.97 -8.21
C ARG A 334 -31.47 -15.09 -8.99
N MET A 335 -30.28 -15.49 -8.56
CA MET A 335 -29.55 -16.65 -9.08
C MET A 335 -29.98 -17.99 -8.43
N GLY A 336 -30.95 -17.97 -7.51
CA GLY A 336 -31.44 -19.16 -6.80
C GLY A 336 -30.63 -19.54 -5.57
N ILE A 337 -29.71 -18.68 -5.12
CA ILE A 337 -28.94 -18.85 -3.88
C ILE A 337 -29.54 -17.92 -2.84
N SER A 338 -30.31 -18.47 -1.91
CA SER A 338 -30.99 -17.68 -0.87
C SER A 338 -30.12 -17.57 0.37
N GLU A 339 -29.47 -16.42 0.54
CA GLU A 339 -28.76 -16.06 1.77
C GLU A 339 -29.46 -14.87 2.41
N GLU A 340 -30.12 -15.09 3.55
CA GLU A 340 -30.82 -14.03 4.28
C GLU A 340 -30.05 -13.63 5.54
N TYR A 341 -29.00 -12.82 5.37
CA TYR A 341 -28.35 -12.14 6.49
C TYR A 341 -29.16 -10.91 6.89
N ALA A 342 -29.74 -10.91 8.09
CA ALA A 342 -30.51 -9.77 8.59
C ALA A 342 -29.60 -8.54 8.83
N SER A 343 -28.39 -8.78 9.32
CA SER A 343 -27.43 -7.76 9.74
C SER A 343 -26.01 -8.06 9.25
N PRO A 344 -25.10 -7.05 9.24
CA PRO A 344 -23.69 -7.32 9.00
C PRO A 344 -23.02 -8.09 10.15
N GLU A 345 -23.64 -8.15 11.34
CA GLU A 345 -23.17 -8.97 12.45
C GLU A 345 -23.35 -10.46 12.13
N ASP A 346 -24.46 -10.86 11.50
CA ASP A 346 -24.68 -12.25 11.09
C ASP A 346 -23.60 -12.75 10.11
N ILE A 347 -23.21 -11.90 9.15
CA ILE A 347 -22.10 -12.17 8.22
C ILE A 347 -20.78 -12.29 8.99
N PHE A 348 -20.58 -11.43 9.99
CA PHE A 348 -19.37 -11.46 10.81
C PHE A 348 -19.31 -12.72 11.68
N GLU A 349 -20.43 -13.21 12.20
CA GLU A 349 -20.50 -14.50 12.92
C GLU A 349 -20.14 -15.68 12.00
N GLU A 350 -20.56 -15.66 10.74
CA GLU A 350 -20.09 -16.64 9.76
C GLU A 350 -18.58 -16.53 9.54
N ILE A 351 -18.06 -15.31 9.33
CA ILE A 351 -16.61 -15.05 9.19
C ILE A 351 -15.86 -15.64 10.39
N ARG A 352 -16.31 -15.38 11.62
CA ARG A 352 -15.70 -15.91 12.86
C ARG A 352 -15.68 -17.43 12.87
N SER A 353 -16.74 -18.09 12.38
CA SER A 353 -16.83 -19.55 12.34
C SER A 353 -15.87 -20.20 11.32
N LEU A 354 -15.58 -19.50 10.21
CA LEU A 354 -14.75 -20.02 9.11
C LEU A 354 -13.30 -19.53 9.15
N THR A 355 -13.02 -18.50 9.94
CA THR A 355 -11.74 -17.77 9.95
C THR A 355 -11.10 -17.83 11.34
N PRO A 356 -10.22 -18.79 11.63
CA PRO A 356 -9.63 -18.98 12.95
C PRO A 356 -8.86 -17.78 13.51
N SER A 357 -8.36 -16.88 12.64
CA SER A 357 -7.69 -15.65 13.09
C SER A 357 -8.66 -14.56 13.55
N TYR A 358 -9.96 -14.70 13.30
CA TYR A 358 -11.01 -13.75 13.65
C TYR A 358 -12.01 -14.30 14.67
N SER A 359 -11.97 -15.59 15.02
CA SER A 359 -12.98 -16.28 15.84
C SER A 359 -13.26 -15.60 17.19
N GLY A 360 -12.26 -14.99 17.79
CA GLY A 360 -12.36 -14.26 19.05
C GLY A 360 -12.89 -12.83 18.94
N ILE A 361 -13.02 -12.27 17.74
CA ILE A 361 -13.50 -10.91 17.52
C ILE A 361 -15.01 -10.98 17.36
N SER A 362 -15.77 -10.44 18.31
CA SER A 362 -17.23 -10.29 18.21
C SER A 362 -17.61 -8.81 18.16
N TYR A 363 -18.81 -8.50 17.65
CA TYR A 363 -19.33 -7.12 17.68
C TYR A 363 -19.40 -6.58 19.11
N SER A 364 -19.86 -7.39 20.06
CA SER A 364 -19.93 -7.00 21.48
C SER A 364 -18.58 -6.62 22.08
N ARG A 365 -17.49 -7.31 21.69
CA ARG A 365 -16.13 -6.94 22.12
C ARG A 365 -15.67 -5.67 21.43
N LEU A 366 -15.91 -5.52 20.13
CA LEU A 366 -15.48 -4.33 19.38
C LEU A 366 -16.14 -3.02 19.87
N GLU A 367 -17.25 -3.07 20.60
CA GLU A 367 -17.86 -1.90 21.24
C GLU A 367 -17.00 -1.31 22.37
N THR A 368 -16.16 -2.13 23.01
CA THR A 368 -15.42 -1.74 24.23
C THR A 368 -13.92 -2.02 24.16
N GLU A 369 -13.48 -2.84 23.20
CA GLU A 369 -12.11 -3.28 23.03
C GLU A 369 -11.52 -2.86 21.68
N HIS A 370 -10.19 -2.81 21.60
CA HIS A 370 -9.45 -2.45 20.39
C HIS A 370 -8.66 -3.63 19.85
N LEU A 371 -9.31 -4.52 19.11
CA LEU A 371 -8.74 -5.82 18.74
C LEU A 371 -7.97 -5.78 17.42
N GLN A 372 -6.72 -6.25 17.46
CA GLN A 372 -5.93 -6.55 16.28
C GLN A 372 -5.96 -8.05 16.03
N TRP A 373 -6.29 -8.47 14.81
CA TRP A 373 -6.16 -9.88 14.46
C TRP A 373 -4.67 -10.24 14.26
N PRO A 374 -4.26 -11.50 14.53
CA PRO A 374 -5.07 -12.63 14.98
C PRO A 374 -5.70 -12.49 16.38
N CYS A 375 -6.89 -13.04 16.55
CA CYS A 375 -7.59 -13.16 17.84
C CYS A 375 -8.40 -14.47 17.80
N PRO A 376 -7.80 -15.61 18.20
CA PRO A 376 -8.36 -16.94 17.99
C PRO A 376 -9.48 -17.33 18.98
N SER A 377 -9.68 -16.58 20.05
CA SER A 377 -10.70 -16.86 21.05
C SER A 377 -11.17 -15.59 21.76
N GLU A 378 -12.37 -15.63 22.35
CA GLU A 378 -12.99 -14.45 22.99
C GLU A 378 -12.24 -13.97 24.24
N ASP A 379 -11.44 -14.83 24.87
CA ASP A 379 -10.55 -14.46 25.99
C ASP A 379 -9.21 -13.85 25.52
N HIS A 380 -8.86 -13.99 24.24
CA HIS A 380 -7.63 -13.47 23.67
C HIS A 380 -7.68 -11.95 23.48
N GLN A 381 -6.65 -11.23 23.94
CA GLN A 381 -6.57 -9.76 23.93
C GLN A 381 -6.23 -9.13 22.55
N GLY A 382 -6.40 -9.88 21.47
CA GLY A 382 -5.82 -9.58 20.15
C GLY A 382 -4.28 -9.69 20.10
N THR A 383 -3.71 -9.54 18.91
CA THR A 383 -2.27 -9.67 18.66
C THR A 383 -1.68 -8.35 18.14
N PRO A 384 -1.20 -7.46 19.05
CA PRO A 384 -0.59 -6.19 18.65
C PRO A 384 0.74 -6.37 17.92
N ILE A 385 1.51 -7.40 18.30
CA ILE A 385 2.83 -7.70 17.75
C ILE A 385 2.81 -9.09 17.12
N LEU A 386 3.08 -9.17 15.83
CA LEU A 386 3.26 -10.44 15.13
C LEU A 386 4.65 -11.02 15.38
N HIS A 387 4.74 -12.34 15.26
CA HIS A 387 6.00 -13.09 15.26
C HIS A 387 6.79 -13.03 16.59
N VAL A 388 6.14 -12.84 17.73
CA VAL A 388 6.82 -12.76 19.05
C VAL A 388 7.67 -13.99 19.32
N ASP A 389 7.13 -15.20 19.18
CA ASP A 389 7.87 -16.44 19.44
C ASP A 389 8.52 -17.04 18.18
N LYS A 390 7.74 -17.13 17.10
CA LYS A 390 8.15 -17.72 15.82
C LYS A 390 7.57 -16.94 14.65
N PHE A 391 8.25 -16.94 13.51
CA PHE A 391 7.63 -16.45 12.28
C PHE A 391 6.45 -17.37 11.92
N ALA A 392 5.45 -16.86 11.20
CA ALA A 392 4.31 -17.67 10.78
C ALA A 392 4.74 -18.87 9.93
N CYS A 393 5.80 -18.71 9.14
CA CYS A 393 6.46 -19.74 8.35
C CYS A 393 7.52 -20.55 9.12
N GLY A 394 7.60 -20.42 10.45
CA GLY A 394 8.67 -21.02 11.26
C GLY A 394 9.87 -20.10 11.37
N LYS A 395 10.82 -20.22 10.44
CA LYS A 395 12.01 -19.35 10.35
C LYS A 395 11.81 -18.25 9.30
N GLY A 396 12.35 -17.07 9.58
CA GLY A 396 12.36 -15.96 8.61
C GLY A 396 13.37 -16.25 7.51
N ALA A 397 12.96 -16.16 6.25
CA ALA A 397 13.82 -16.45 5.12
C ALA A 397 14.54 -15.18 4.62
N PHE A 398 15.86 -15.16 4.71
CA PHE A 398 16.68 -14.18 4.00
C PHE A 398 16.62 -14.47 2.50
N LEU A 399 16.18 -13.48 1.73
CA LEU A 399 16.00 -13.59 0.29
C LEU A 399 16.87 -12.54 -0.41
N ALA A 400 17.95 -12.98 -1.05
CA ALA A 400 18.85 -12.13 -1.79
C ALA A 400 18.15 -11.54 -3.03
N ALA A 401 18.29 -10.23 -3.22
CA ALA A 401 17.70 -9.49 -4.32
C ALA A 401 18.76 -8.59 -4.98
N GLU A 402 19.04 -8.82 -6.26
CA GLU A 402 19.98 -8.02 -7.02
C GLU A 402 19.27 -6.79 -7.62
N TYR A 403 19.94 -5.64 -7.57
CA TYR A 403 19.43 -4.43 -8.22
C TYR A 403 19.33 -4.63 -9.72
N ARG A 404 18.25 -4.12 -10.29
CA ARG A 404 18.00 -4.03 -11.72
C ARG A 404 17.36 -2.68 -11.99
N ASP A 405 17.65 -2.11 -13.15
CA ASP A 405 17.00 -0.88 -13.58
C ASP A 405 15.48 -1.03 -13.64
N PRO A 406 14.73 0.07 -13.44
CA PRO A 406 13.31 0.10 -13.76
C PRO A 406 13.06 -0.35 -15.20
N ALA A 407 11.85 -0.85 -15.48
CA ALA A 407 11.49 -1.29 -16.84
C ALA A 407 11.56 -0.16 -17.88
N GLU A 408 11.44 1.09 -17.44
CA GLU A 408 11.60 2.26 -18.27
C GLU A 408 12.63 3.21 -17.65
N VAL A 409 13.63 3.58 -18.45
CA VAL A 409 14.67 4.55 -18.10
C VAL A 409 14.56 5.78 -19.01
N THR A 410 15.17 6.88 -18.59
CA THR A 410 15.21 8.12 -19.38
C THR A 410 16.06 7.96 -20.63
N ASP A 411 15.73 8.72 -21.68
CA ASP A 411 16.51 8.83 -22.91
C ASP A 411 16.52 10.28 -23.44
N GLU A 412 17.01 10.51 -24.66
CA GLU A 412 17.11 11.85 -25.25
C GLU A 412 15.73 12.49 -25.49
N ASP A 413 14.70 11.69 -25.78
CA ASP A 413 13.33 12.16 -26.03
C ASP A 413 12.54 12.35 -24.73
N TYR A 414 12.83 11.54 -23.70
CA TYR A 414 12.20 11.57 -22.38
C TYR A 414 13.26 11.64 -21.26
N PRO A 415 13.87 12.81 -21.04
CA PRO A 415 15.02 12.95 -20.15
C PRO A 415 14.67 13.04 -18.65
N LEU A 416 13.40 13.24 -18.30
CA LEU A 416 12.93 13.42 -16.92
C LEU A 416 12.27 12.15 -16.37
N ILE A 417 12.48 11.85 -15.09
CA ILE A 417 11.78 10.79 -14.37
C ILE A 417 10.47 11.34 -13.82
N LEU A 418 9.35 10.72 -14.16
CA LEU A 418 8.06 11.00 -13.55
C LEU A 418 7.85 10.16 -12.29
N THR A 419 7.44 10.81 -11.21
CA THR A 419 6.89 10.16 -10.03
C THR A 419 5.45 10.59 -9.80
N THR A 420 4.59 9.68 -9.35
CA THR A 420 3.21 9.98 -8.99
C THR A 420 2.98 9.73 -7.51
N GLY A 421 2.12 10.52 -6.88
CA GLY A 421 1.74 10.26 -5.49
C GLY A 421 0.43 10.91 -5.11
N ARG A 422 0.33 11.30 -3.85
CA ARG A 422 -0.88 11.82 -3.25
C ARG A 422 -0.59 13.10 -2.48
N ILE A 423 -1.66 13.84 -2.23
CA ILE A 423 -1.68 15.03 -1.39
C ILE A 423 -2.74 14.92 -0.31
N THR A 424 -2.59 15.68 0.78
CA THR A 424 -3.50 15.62 1.94
C THR A 424 -4.94 16.01 1.61
N THR A 425 -5.15 16.97 0.68
CA THR A 425 -6.48 17.56 0.44
C THR A 425 -7.42 16.63 -0.32
N HIS A 426 -6.87 15.72 -1.13
CA HIS A 426 -7.65 14.86 -2.03
C HIS A 426 -7.31 13.40 -1.85
N TYR A 427 -8.32 12.55 -2.02
CA TYR A 427 -8.20 11.12 -1.82
C TYR A 427 -8.40 10.36 -3.13
N HIS A 428 -7.41 9.54 -3.50
CA HIS A 428 -7.42 8.67 -4.69
C HIS A 428 -7.98 9.36 -5.94
N THR A 429 -9.05 8.87 -6.54
CA THR A 429 -9.61 9.40 -7.80
C THR A 429 -10.49 10.64 -7.58
N GLY A 430 -10.47 11.23 -6.38
CA GLY A 430 -11.17 12.48 -6.08
C GLY A 430 -12.69 12.35 -5.96
N THR A 431 -13.28 11.18 -6.20
CA THR A 431 -14.74 10.96 -6.31
C THR A 431 -15.53 11.42 -5.09
N MET A 432 -14.95 11.27 -3.89
CA MET A 432 -15.51 11.77 -2.63
C MET A 432 -14.98 13.17 -2.30
N SER A 433 -13.66 13.30 -2.14
CA SER A 433 -13.01 14.52 -1.61
C SER A 433 -13.26 15.78 -2.45
N ARG A 434 -13.32 15.67 -3.78
CA ARG A 434 -13.57 16.83 -4.66
C ARG A 434 -15.03 17.31 -4.66
N ARG A 435 -15.94 16.53 -4.08
CA ARG A 435 -17.33 16.94 -3.83
C ARG A 435 -17.49 17.67 -2.50
N CYS A 436 -16.47 17.66 -1.64
CA CYS A 436 -16.44 18.44 -0.42
C CYS A 436 -15.94 19.86 -0.72
N TRP A 437 -16.80 20.87 -0.55
CA TRP A 437 -16.48 22.27 -0.86
C TRP A 437 -15.14 22.76 -0.27
N GLY A 438 -14.90 22.48 1.02
CA GLY A 438 -13.67 22.92 1.69
C GLY A 438 -12.40 22.23 1.16
N LEU A 439 -12.48 20.94 0.81
CA LEU A 439 -11.33 20.20 0.28
C LEU A 439 -11.04 20.58 -1.18
N ASN A 440 -12.09 20.67 -2.01
CA ASN A 440 -11.96 21.10 -3.40
C ASN A 440 -11.47 22.56 -3.52
N GLY A 441 -11.90 23.44 -2.61
CA GLY A 441 -11.40 24.81 -2.55
C GLY A 441 -9.94 24.94 -2.14
N ALA A 442 -9.39 23.97 -1.38
CA ALA A 442 -8.00 24.00 -0.94
C ALA A 442 -6.99 23.65 -2.05
N ARG A 443 -7.39 22.80 -3.01
CA ARG A 443 -6.61 22.55 -4.23
C ARG A 443 -7.55 22.22 -5.39
N THR A 444 -7.73 23.15 -6.31
CA THR A 444 -8.77 23.08 -7.34
C THR A 444 -8.34 22.35 -8.61
N GLU A 445 -7.04 22.32 -8.90
CA GLU A 445 -6.48 21.76 -10.13
C GLU A 445 -5.18 20.97 -9.86
N GLU A 446 -4.80 20.16 -10.84
CA GLU A 446 -3.55 19.39 -10.80
C GLU A 446 -2.32 20.31 -10.97
N MET A 447 -1.25 19.95 -10.27
CA MET A 447 0.04 20.61 -10.37
C MET A 447 1.15 19.58 -10.59
N VAL A 448 2.17 20.00 -11.33
CA VAL A 448 3.40 19.24 -11.54
C VAL A 448 4.52 19.97 -10.82
N GLU A 449 5.10 19.33 -9.81
CA GLU A 449 6.30 19.84 -9.15
C GLU A 449 7.49 19.69 -10.11
N VAL A 450 8.18 20.79 -10.35
CA VAL A 450 9.36 20.88 -11.24
C VAL A 450 10.50 21.54 -10.49
N ASN A 451 11.71 20.97 -10.59
CA ASN A 451 12.90 21.56 -10.00
C ASN A 451 13.24 22.92 -10.66
N PRO A 452 13.78 23.92 -9.95
CA PRO A 452 14.13 25.21 -10.55
C PRO A 452 15.11 25.11 -11.73
N ALA A 453 16.11 24.23 -11.68
CA ALA A 453 17.07 24.07 -12.78
C ALA A 453 16.42 23.48 -14.03
N ASP A 454 15.53 22.49 -13.85
CA ASP A 454 14.74 21.94 -14.95
C ASP A 454 13.80 23.02 -15.50
N ALA A 455 13.10 23.75 -14.64
CA ALA A 455 12.18 24.83 -15.04
C ALA A 455 12.91 25.91 -15.87
N ASP A 456 14.10 26.33 -15.45
CA ASP A 456 14.95 27.27 -16.20
C ASP A 456 15.35 26.70 -17.57
N SER A 457 15.73 25.41 -17.63
CA SER A 457 16.14 24.74 -18.87
C SER A 457 15.02 24.62 -19.92
N TYR A 458 13.77 24.48 -19.45
CA TYR A 458 12.57 24.42 -20.29
C TYR A 458 11.84 25.77 -20.43
N ASN A 459 12.37 26.84 -19.83
CA ASN A 459 11.76 28.17 -19.79
C ASN A 459 10.31 28.14 -19.25
N ILE A 460 10.14 27.51 -18.08
CA ILE A 460 8.87 27.36 -17.35
C ILE A 460 8.89 28.30 -16.14
N GLU A 461 7.87 29.17 -16.01
CA GLU A 461 7.64 29.95 -14.80
C GLU A 461 6.68 29.24 -13.84
N ASP A 462 6.74 29.59 -12.55
CA ASP A 462 5.80 29.06 -11.56
C ASP A 462 4.35 29.45 -11.90
N GLY A 463 3.45 28.47 -11.89
CA GLY A 463 2.05 28.65 -12.24
C GLY A 463 1.72 28.56 -13.73
N ASP A 464 2.72 28.43 -14.61
CA ASP A 464 2.49 28.23 -16.06
C ASP A 464 1.67 26.96 -16.33
N TYR A 465 0.88 26.97 -17.41
CA TYR A 465 0.31 25.74 -17.93
C TYR A 465 1.36 25.03 -18.78
N ILE A 466 1.74 23.83 -18.36
CA ILE A 466 2.70 22.97 -19.06
C ILE A 466 2.02 21.72 -19.59
N VAL A 467 2.66 21.08 -20.57
CA VAL A 467 2.28 19.76 -21.06
C VAL A 467 3.43 18.80 -20.74
N VAL A 468 3.13 17.77 -19.95
CA VAL A 468 4.05 16.68 -19.67
C VAL A 468 3.71 15.53 -20.60
N THR A 469 4.68 15.05 -21.37
CA THR A 469 4.49 13.95 -22.33
C THR A 469 5.31 12.74 -21.93
N SER A 470 4.71 11.55 -22.04
CA SER A 470 5.40 10.27 -21.98
C SER A 470 5.20 9.51 -23.29
N ARG A 471 5.74 8.29 -23.38
CA ARG A 471 5.52 7.37 -24.51
C ARG A 471 4.05 6.99 -24.70
N ARG A 472 3.20 7.22 -23.68
CA ARG A 472 1.81 6.73 -23.62
C ARG A 472 0.77 7.83 -23.78
N GLY A 473 1.12 9.07 -23.44
CA GLY A 473 0.17 10.17 -23.49
C GLY A 473 0.74 11.49 -23.05
N ALA A 474 -0.17 12.45 -22.87
CA ALA A 474 0.16 13.81 -22.47
C ALA A 474 -0.81 14.29 -21.39
N LEU A 475 -0.27 15.04 -20.44
CA LEU A 475 -0.99 15.64 -19.31
C LEU A 475 -0.81 17.15 -19.38
N ARG A 476 -1.90 17.91 -19.23
CA ARG A 476 -1.82 19.38 -19.11
C ARG A 476 -2.17 19.80 -17.68
N ALA A 477 -1.23 20.42 -16.99
CA ALA A 477 -1.36 20.82 -15.59
C ALA A 477 -0.59 22.12 -15.32
N ARG A 478 -0.74 22.71 -14.12
CA ARG A 478 0.08 23.86 -13.73
C ARG A 478 1.46 23.42 -13.25
N ALA A 479 2.50 24.15 -13.64
CA ALA A 479 3.82 24.02 -13.05
C ALA A 479 3.79 24.56 -11.61
N GLN A 480 4.42 23.82 -10.71
CA GLN A 480 4.77 24.26 -9.37
C GLN A 480 6.29 24.18 -9.27
N VAL A 481 6.99 25.30 -9.45
CA VAL A 481 8.45 25.34 -9.40
C VAL A 481 8.89 25.28 -7.94
N THR A 482 9.61 24.22 -7.56
CA THR A 482 9.92 23.93 -6.16
C THR A 482 11.20 23.13 -5.99
N ASP A 483 11.93 23.38 -4.90
CA ASP A 483 13.10 22.63 -4.45
C ASP A 483 12.75 21.28 -3.78
N ARG A 484 11.46 20.92 -3.71
CA ARG A 484 11.01 19.63 -3.14
C ARG A 484 11.43 18.43 -3.96
N VAL A 485 11.51 18.56 -5.29
CA VAL A 485 11.93 17.51 -6.21
C VAL A 485 13.38 17.77 -6.65
N PRO A 486 14.22 16.73 -6.78
CA PRO A 486 15.57 16.89 -7.30
C PRO A 486 15.54 17.17 -8.82
N GLU A 487 16.63 17.74 -9.34
CA GLU A 487 16.83 17.91 -10.79
C GLU A 487 16.68 16.58 -11.53
N GLY A 488 16.04 16.61 -12.70
CA GLY A 488 15.75 15.44 -13.51
C GLY A 488 14.54 14.62 -13.04
N VAL A 489 13.84 15.04 -11.98
CA VAL A 489 12.65 14.36 -11.44
C VAL A 489 11.49 15.34 -11.33
N ILE A 490 10.34 14.93 -11.86
CA ILE A 490 9.07 15.65 -11.71
C ILE A 490 8.07 14.83 -10.90
N PHE A 491 7.13 15.52 -10.26
CA PHE A 491 6.08 14.87 -9.47
C PHE A 491 4.70 15.39 -9.83
N THR A 492 3.73 14.48 -9.95
CA THR A 492 2.32 14.83 -10.10
C THR A 492 1.41 13.90 -9.29
N THR A 493 0.11 14.16 -9.28
CA THR A 493 -0.88 13.28 -8.65
C THR A 493 -1.83 12.68 -9.70
N PHE A 494 -2.82 11.93 -9.24
CA PHE A 494 -3.86 11.33 -10.08
C PHE A 494 -5.26 11.64 -9.54
N HIS A 495 -5.39 12.73 -8.77
CA HIS A 495 -6.65 13.11 -8.12
C HIS A 495 -7.64 13.82 -9.03
N PHE A 496 -7.19 14.29 -10.20
CA PHE A 496 -7.94 15.21 -11.04
C PHE A 496 -8.37 14.57 -12.36
N SER A 497 -9.68 14.36 -12.55
CA SER A 497 -10.26 13.77 -13.75
C SER A 497 -9.94 14.54 -15.04
N GLU A 498 -9.89 15.86 -14.95
CA GLU A 498 -9.56 16.78 -16.05
C GLU A 498 -8.07 16.80 -16.40
N SER A 499 -7.22 16.25 -15.53
CA SER A 499 -5.77 16.17 -15.70
C SER A 499 -5.28 14.84 -15.11
N PRO A 500 -5.56 13.70 -15.78
CA PRO A 500 -5.33 12.38 -15.21
C PRO A 500 -3.86 11.97 -15.30
N GLY A 501 -3.11 12.01 -14.18
CA GLY A 501 -1.69 11.64 -14.17
C GLY A 501 -1.38 10.22 -14.68
N ASN A 502 -2.31 9.27 -14.50
CA ASN A 502 -2.18 7.90 -14.97
C ASN A 502 -2.25 7.73 -16.50
N ILE A 503 -2.52 8.80 -17.27
CA ILE A 503 -2.34 8.77 -18.74
C ILE A 503 -0.86 8.66 -19.14
N LEU A 504 0.05 9.01 -18.22
CA LEU A 504 1.49 9.00 -18.47
C LEU A 504 2.16 7.66 -18.09
N THR A 505 1.48 6.83 -17.28
CA THR A 505 2.08 5.70 -16.56
C THR A 505 2.03 4.39 -17.33
N ASN A 506 3.01 3.51 -17.07
CA ASN A 506 3.07 2.17 -17.64
C ASN A 506 2.25 1.15 -16.84
N SER A 507 1.66 0.19 -17.54
CA SER A 507 1.13 -1.06 -16.98
C SER A 507 2.21 -2.12 -16.78
#